data_AF-A0A662YH93-F1
#
_entry.id   AF-A0A662YH93-F1
#
_cell.length_a   1.000
_cell.length_b   1.000
_cell.length_c   1.000
_cell.angle_alpha   90.00
_cell.angle_beta   90.00
_cell.angle_gamma   90.00
#
_symmetry.space_group_name_H-M   'P 1'
#
loop_
_entity.id
_entity.type
_entity.pdbx_description
1 polymer ?
#
loop_
_entity_poly.entity_id
_entity_poly.type
_entity_poly.pdbx_seq_one_letter_code
_entity_poly.pdbx_strand_id
1 'polypeptide(L)'
;MGFFGTAKRQTREPGPSTRPAPLSVAAETTIVYTGGALCVTLQRAKSRYLVDETPTRVCWVKTQRLGLTFFEMPGGGVAVKDVQAADSDISVGQELIGVDSMPVAGLDLQSVIQLLRAAQSPCMLDFTPPPSPIVVSEVLAPAMQLGVQRGMVLKAANGGSMIGAALSDVGAVIHGASDRSPVQLTFAPYDSVIRHRARRSSSVETSGNSHSSLRNTLCLGAVVAAITL
;
A
#
# COMPACT_ATOMS: atom_id res chain seq x y z
N MET A 1 19.73 51.62 -59.23
CA MET A 1 20.38 51.69 -57.90
C MET A 1 19.35 51.27 -56.85
N GLY A 2 19.82 50.57 -55.82
CA GLY A 2 19.07 49.70 -54.87
C GLY A 2 18.00 50.34 -53.98
N PHE A 3 17.02 49.53 -53.50
CA PHE A 3 16.95 48.88 -52.16
C PHE A 3 16.56 49.89 -51.05
N PHE A 4 15.54 49.75 -50.19
CA PHE A 4 14.76 48.64 -49.63
C PHE A 4 13.29 49.07 -49.36
N GLY A 5 12.36 48.11 -49.38
CA GLY A 5 10.98 48.28 -48.94
C GLY A 5 10.75 47.96 -47.46
N THR A 6 9.63 48.43 -46.91
CA THR A 6 8.97 47.81 -45.75
C THR A 6 7.46 47.84 -45.95
N ALA A 7 6.88 46.64 -46.08
CA ALA A 7 5.45 46.41 -46.09
C ALA A 7 4.97 46.23 -44.64
N LYS A 8 4.01 47.04 -44.19
CA LYS A 8 3.25 46.78 -42.96
C LYS A 8 2.20 45.71 -43.27
N ARG A 9 2.49 44.47 -42.88
CA ARG A 9 1.55 43.35 -42.93
C ARG A 9 0.59 43.42 -41.74
N GLN A 10 -0.68 43.32 -42.09
CA GLN A 10 -1.88 43.09 -41.32
C GLN A 10 -1.75 41.80 -40.48
N THR A 11 -1.93 41.88 -39.16
CA THR A 11 -1.91 40.71 -38.26
C THR A 11 -3.35 40.19 -38.11
N ARG A 12 -3.52 38.96 -38.55
CA ARG A 12 -4.71 38.13 -38.47
C ARG A 12 -4.72 37.47 -37.08
N GLU A 13 -5.87 37.50 -36.40
CA GLU A 13 -6.19 36.60 -35.28
C GLU A 13 -5.95 35.13 -35.68
N PRO A 14 -5.42 34.32 -34.75
CA PRO A 14 -6.17 33.14 -34.37
C PRO A 14 -6.04 32.80 -32.87
N GLY A 15 -7.20 32.71 -32.21
CA GLY A 15 -7.65 31.65 -31.28
C GLY A 15 -6.71 31.20 -30.15
N PRO A 16 -7.16 31.19 -28.88
CA PRO A 16 -6.40 30.59 -27.80
C PRO A 16 -6.24 29.08 -28.07
N SER A 17 -5.04 28.71 -28.51
CA SER A 17 -4.56 27.32 -28.51
C SER A 17 -4.73 26.78 -27.10
N THR A 18 -5.77 25.97 -26.93
CA THR A 18 -6.06 25.28 -25.68
C THR A 18 -5.00 24.21 -25.54
N ARG A 19 -3.88 24.57 -24.90
CA ARG A 19 -2.96 23.59 -24.33
C ARG A 19 -3.81 22.64 -23.50
N PRO A 20 -3.88 21.33 -23.79
CA PRO A 20 -4.43 20.41 -22.81
C PRO A 20 -3.55 20.58 -21.57
N ALA A 21 -4.19 20.90 -20.45
CA ALA A 21 -3.51 20.96 -19.16
C ALA A 21 -2.67 19.68 -19.00
N PRO A 22 -1.44 19.77 -18.46
CA PRO A 22 -0.70 18.56 -18.13
C PRO A 22 -1.62 17.67 -17.30
N LEU A 23 -1.78 16.42 -17.70
CA LEU A 23 -2.51 15.39 -16.97
C LEU A 23 -2.16 15.56 -15.50
N SER A 24 -3.10 16.08 -14.71
CA SER A 24 -2.91 16.26 -13.29
C SER A 24 -2.56 14.90 -12.75
N VAL A 25 -1.30 14.72 -12.34
CA VAL A 25 -0.86 13.51 -11.66
C VAL A 25 -1.75 13.47 -10.42
N ALA A 26 -2.72 12.57 -10.44
CA ALA A 26 -3.73 12.51 -9.42
C ALA A 26 -3.02 12.48 -8.06
N ALA A 27 -3.34 13.40 -7.16
CA ALA A 27 -2.72 13.44 -5.85
C ALA A 27 -3.42 12.46 -4.91
N GLU A 28 -2.71 12.00 -3.88
CA GLU A 28 -3.34 11.29 -2.77
C GLU A 28 -4.48 12.15 -2.20
N THR A 29 -5.65 11.55 -2.06
CA THR A 29 -6.91 12.23 -1.74
C THR A 29 -7.51 11.58 -0.51
N THR A 30 -7.71 12.36 0.55
CA THR A 30 -8.38 11.88 1.77
C THR A 30 -9.74 12.55 1.90
N ILE A 31 -10.78 11.75 2.10
CA ILE A 31 -12.15 12.22 2.33
C ILE A 31 -12.63 11.78 3.70
N VAL A 32 -13.52 12.58 4.30
CA VAL A 32 -14.24 12.20 5.52
C VAL A 32 -15.63 11.72 5.10
N TYR A 33 -15.95 10.47 5.39
CA TYR A 33 -17.21 9.84 5.04
C TYR A 33 -18.05 9.61 6.30
N THR A 34 -19.26 10.15 6.33
CA THR A 34 -20.15 10.12 7.51
C THR A 34 -21.36 9.22 7.33
N GLY A 35 -21.31 8.30 6.36
CA GLY A 35 -22.45 7.44 5.99
C GLY A 35 -23.23 7.98 4.79
N GLY A 36 -24.20 7.20 4.29
CA GLY A 36 -24.99 7.53 3.09
C GLY A 36 -24.34 7.08 1.78
N ALA A 37 -24.60 7.76 0.67
CA ALA A 37 -24.09 7.34 -0.64
C ALA A 37 -22.62 7.76 -0.83
N LEU A 38 -21.69 6.81 -0.72
CA LEU A 38 -20.25 7.04 -0.94
C LEU A 38 -19.91 7.49 -2.38
N CYS A 39 -20.82 7.28 -3.34
CA CYS A 39 -20.68 7.72 -4.73
C CYS A 39 -19.45 7.14 -5.48
N VAL A 40 -18.89 6.02 -4.98
CA VAL A 40 -17.88 5.22 -5.68
C VAL A 40 -18.19 3.74 -5.61
N THR A 41 -17.79 2.99 -6.63
CA THR A 41 -17.85 1.52 -6.64
C THR A 41 -16.45 0.98 -6.40
N LEU A 42 -16.23 0.27 -5.29
CA LEU A 42 -14.96 -0.36 -4.95
C LEU A 42 -14.95 -1.83 -5.41
N GLN A 43 -13.86 -2.26 -6.03
CA GLN A 43 -13.67 -3.65 -6.40
C GLN A 43 -12.21 -4.05 -6.24
N ARG A 44 -11.96 -5.36 -6.10
CA ARG A 44 -10.59 -5.88 -6.19
C ARG A 44 -10.07 -5.68 -7.61
N ALA A 45 -8.84 -5.19 -7.73
CA ALA A 45 -8.24 -4.91 -9.01
C ALA A 45 -8.12 -6.19 -9.85
N LYS A 46 -8.62 -6.15 -11.09
CA LYS A 46 -8.48 -7.25 -12.07
C LYS A 46 -7.12 -7.15 -12.77
N SER A 47 -6.64 -8.27 -13.33
CA SER A 47 -5.35 -8.53 -14.01
C SER A 47 -4.52 -7.35 -14.55
N ARG A 48 -5.14 -6.30 -15.11
CA ARG A 48 -4.44 -5.07 -15.54
C ARG A 48 -3.70 -4.29 -14.44
N TYR A 49 -3.93 -4.65 -13.18
CA TYR A 49 -3.29 -4.08 -11.99
C TYR A 49 -2.53 -5.16 -11.18
N LEU A 50 -2.17 -6.27 -11.80
CA LEU A 50 -1.34 -7.32 -11.23
C LEU A 50 -0.03 -7.30 -12.00
N VAL A 51 0.97 -6.57 -11.48
CA VAL A 51 2.31 -6.54 -12.10
C VAL A 51 3.32 -7.36 -11.31
N ASP A 52 3.08 -7.62 -10.02
CA ASP A 52 4.02 -8.38 -9.19
C ASP A 52 3.35 -9.64 -8.62
N GLU A 53 3.42 -10.75 -9.36
CA GLU A 53 3.28 -12.11 -8.80
C GLU A 53 4.56 -12.57 -8.09
N THR A 54 5.45 -11.63 -7.76
CA THR A 54 6.69 -11.92 -7.05
C THR A 54 6.41 -12.09 -5.55
N PRO A 55 6.94 -13.16 -4.92
CA PRO A 55 6.92 -13.28 -3.47
C PRO A 55 7.51 -12.04 -2.81
N THR A 56 6.87 -11.57 -1.74
CA THR A 56 7.41 -10.44 -0.97
C THR A 56 8.51 -10.96 -0.05
N ARG A 57 9.74 -10.46 -0.20
CA ARG A 57 10.88 -10.89 0.62
C ARG A 57 11.23 -9.83 1.65
N VAL A 58 11.40 -10.25 2.91
CA VAL A 58 11.77 -9.36 4.01
C VAL A 58 12.95 -9.94 4.76
N CYS A 59 14.04 -9.17 4.86
CA CYS A 59 15.17 -9.49 5.72
C CYS A 59 14.83 -9.08 7.15
N TRP A 60 14.69 -10.05 8.05
CA TRP A 60 14.36 -9.82 9.45
C TRP A 60 15.55 -10.16 10.36
N VAL A 61 15.92 -9.19 11.20
CA VAL A 61 16.92 -9.38 12.25
C VAL A 61 16.20 -9.73 13.56
N LYS A 62 16.57 -10.83 14.21
CA LYS A 62 15.88 -11.31 15.43
C LYS A 62 15.91 -10.35 16.62
N THR A 63 16.87 -9.43 16.65
CA THR A 63 16.94 -8.37 17.67
C THR A 63 15.87 -7.30 17.48
N GLN A 64 15.23 -7.25 16.31
CA GLN A 64 14.16 -6.33 15.97
C GLN A 64 12.80 -7.03 16.11
N ARG A 65 11.80 -6.28 16.56
CA ARG A 65 10.42 -6.76 16.57
C ARG A 65 9.92 -6.82 15.13
N LEU A 66 9.43 -8.00 14.71
CA LEU A 66 8.91 -8.20 13.36
C LEU A 66 7.68 -7.31 13.06
N GLY A 67 6.88 -6.98 14.08
CA GLY A 67 5.73 -6.07 13.93
C GLY A 67 4.54 -6.67 13.17
N LEU A 68 4.54 -7.99 12.98
CA LEU A 68 3.45 -8.73 12.33
C LEU A 68 2.75 -9.62 13.36
N THR A 69 1.43 -9.71 13.23
CA THR A 69 0.62 -10.70 13.92
C THR A 69 0.19 -11.75 12.90
N PHE A 70 0.28 -13.02 13.28
CA PHE A 70 -0.08 -14.14 12.40
C PHE A 70 -1.37 -14.83 12.86
N PHE A 71 -2.02 -15.53 11.95
CA PHE A 71 -3.09 -16.46 12.22
C PHE A 71 -2.94 -17.71 11.36
N GLU A 72 -3.46 -18.83 11.85
CA GLU A 72 -3.44 -20.10 11.13
C GLU A 72 -4.61 -20.17 10.14
N MET A 73 -4.33 -20.60 8.91
CA MET A 73 -5.32 -20.71 7.86
C MET A 73 -6.11 -22.02 7.92
N PRO A 74 -7.39 -22.03 7.52
CA PRO A 74 -8.14 -23.27 7.33
C PRO A 74 -7.47 -24.12 6.24
N GLY A 75 -6.88 -25.25 6.61
CA GLY A 75 -6.10 -26.11 5.70
C GLY A 75 -4.59 -26.10 5.93
N GLY A 76 -4.13 -25.42 6.99
CA GLY A 76 -2.70 -25.25 7.30
C GLY A 76 -2.12 -24.00 6.67
N GLY A 77 -0.92 -23.63 7.10
CA GLY A 77 -0.27 -22.39 6.69
C GLY A 77 -0.54 -21.23 7.64
N VAL A 78 0.31 -20.21 7.54
CA VAL A 78 0.34 -19.08 8.47
C VAL A 78 0.26 -17.78 7.69
N ALA A 79 -0.81 -17.02 7.90
CA ALA A 79 -1.04 -15.75 7.23
C ALA A 79 -0.95 -14.56 8.18
N VAL A 80 -0.66 -13.39 7.61
CA VAL A 80 -0.56 -12.14 8.34
C VAL A 80 -1.97 -11.65 8.69
N LYS A 81 -2.26 -11.55 9.99
CA LYS A 81 -3.50 -11.02 10.53
C LYS A 81 -3.48 -9.49 10.62
N ASP A 82 -2.36 -8.95 11.07
CA ASP A 82 -2.22 -7.53 11.38
C ASP A 82 -0.77 -7.09 11.23
N VAL A 83 -0.59 -5.81 10.89
CA VAL A 83 0.70 -5.18 10.62
C VAL A 83 0.78 -3.93 11.48
N GLN A 84 1.61 -3.96 12.53
CA GLN A 84 1.76 -2.83 13.45
C GLN A 84 2.65 -1.71 12.85
N ALA A 85 3.49 -2.05 11.88
CA ALA A 85 4.31 -1.08 11.17
C ALA A 85 3.55 -0.56 9.93
N ALA A 86 3.12 0.70 9.97
CA ALA A 86 2.46 1.36 8.83
C ALA A 86 3.30 1.37 7.54
N ASP A 87 4.60 1.11 7.66
CA ASP A 87 5.60 1.09 6.59
C ASP A 87 6.12 -0.31 6.22
N SER A 88 5.40 -1.40 6.54
CA SER A 88 5.83 -2.74 6.13
C SER A 88 5.42 -3.04 4.68
N ASP A 89 6.30 -3.67 3.90
CA ASP A 89 5.99 -4.12 2.53
C ASP A 89 5.03 -5.33 2.51
N ILE A 90 4.69 -5.83 3.69
CA ILE A 90 3.78 -6.94 3.95
C ILE A 90 2.38 -6.38 4.21
N SER A 91 1.40 -7.06 3.63
CA SER A 91 -0.03 -6.77 3.71
C SER A 91 -0.75 -7.88 4.47
N VAL A 92 -1.85 -7.52 5.11
CA VAL A 92 -2.76 -8.49 5.74
C VAL A 92 -3.23 -9.50 4.69
N GLY A 93 -3.28 -10.77 5.09
CA GLY A 93 -3.68 -11.89 4.24
C GLY A 93 -2.56 -12.52 3.42
N GLN A 94 -1.34 -11.97 3.41
CA GLN A 94 -0.19 -12.67 2.83
C GLN A 94 0.21 -13.87 3.70
N GLU A 95 0.43 -15.03 3.08
CA GLU A 95 0.91 -16.23 3.76
C GLU A 95 2.44 -16.20 3.83
N LEU A 96 3.01 -16.58 4.97
CA LEU A 96 4.44 -16.86 5.09
C LEU A 96 4.71 -18.21 4.43
N ILE A 97 5.50 -18.20 3.36
CA ILE A 97 5.79 -19.38 2.55
C ILE A 97 7.24 -19.85 2.68
N GLY A 98 8.15 -19.01 3.19
CA GLY A 98 9.54 -19.40 3.39
C GLY A 98 10.25 -18.71 4.55
N VAL A 99 11.18 -19.42 5.17
CA VAL A 99 12.15 -18.91 6.17
C VAL A 99 13.54 -19.41 5.80
N ASP A 100 14.48 -18.53 5.46
CA ASP A 100 15.85 -18.88 5.02
C ASP A 100 15.89 -19.93 3.90
N SER A 101 14.99 -19.81 2.92
CA SER A 101 14.78 -20.79 1.83
C SER A 101 14.12 -22.11 2.23
N MET A 102 13.78 -22.31 3.51
CA MET A 102 12.97 -23.45 3.94
C MET A 102 11.50 -23.14 3.66
N PRO A 103 10.79 -23.98 2.86
CA PRO A 103 9.37 -23.79 2.63
C PRO A 103 8.58 -24.05 3.91
N VAL A 104 7.68 -23.13 4.25
CA VAL A 104 6.81 -23.24 5.43
C VAL A 104 5.32 -23.14 5.10
N ALA A 105 4.98 -23.05 3.80
CA ALA A 105 3.61 -23.09 3.33
C ALA A 105 2.90 -24.38 3.81
N GLY A 106 1.69 -24.24 4.32
CA GLY A 106 0.91 -25.35 4.86
C GLY A 106 1.32 -25.87 6.25
N LEU A 107 2.40 -25.37 6.85
CA LEU A 107 2.76 -25.71 8.24
C LEU A 107 1.83 -25.03 9.24
N ASP A 108 1.65 -25.65 10.40
CA ASP A 108 0.91 -25.02 11.50
C ASP A 108 1.71 -23.86 12.13
N LEU A 109 0.99 -23.00 12.87
CA LEU A 109 1.60 -21.83 13.49
C LEU A 109 2.74 -22.21 14.45
N GLN A 110 2.61 -23.34 15.15
CA GLN A 110 3.59 -23.78 16.13
C GLN A 110 4.91 -24.21 15.50
N SER A 111 4.87 -24.96 14.38
CA SER A 111 6.06 -25.36 13.62
C SER A 111 6.77 -24.15 13.01
N VAL A 112 6.00 -23.19 12.47
CA VAL A 112 6.56 -21.93 11.95
C VAL A 112 7.27 -21.15 13.06
N ILE A 113 6.67 -21.05 14.25
CA ILE A 113 7.31 -20.38 15.40
C ILE A 113 8.61 -21.08 15.80
N GLN A 114 8.64 -22.43 15.79
CA GLN A 114 9.85 -23.18 16.08
C GLN A 114 10.96 -22.92 15.05
N LEU A 115 10.62 -22.88 13.76
CA LEU A 115 11.56 -22.55 12.68
C LEU A 115 12.10 -21.14 12.81
N LEU A 116 11.23 -20.14 13.04
CA LEU A 116 11.65 -18.77 13.28
C LEU A 116 12.57 -18.67 14.50
N ARG A 117 12.35 -19.44 15.56
CA ARG A 117 13.24 -19.49 16.73
C ARG A 117 14.58 -20.16 16.42
N ALA A 118 14.61 -21.19 15.59
CA ALA A 118 15.82 -21.92 15.21
C ALA A 118 16.66 -21.23 14.12
N ALA A 119 16.04 -20.38 13.27
CA ALA A 119 16.69 -19.68 12.16
C ALA A 119 17.93 -18.86 12.60
N GLN A 120 18.88 -18.63 11.71
CA GLN A 120 20.00 -17.75 12.04
C GLN A 120 19.60 -16.30 11.76
N SER A 121 20.13 -15.34 12.53
CA SER A 121 19.86 -13.92 12.28
C SER A 121 21.00 -13.31 11.47
N PRO A 122 20.72 -12.49 10.44
CA PRO A 122 19.40 -12.17 9.88
C PRO A 122 18.82 -13.35 9.09
N CYS A 123 17.49 -13.48 9.14
CA CYS A 123 16.77 -14.47 8.34
C CYS A 123 15.91 -13.81 7.26
N MET A 124 15.78 -14.49 6.12
CA MET A 124 14.93 -14.07 5.03
C MET A 124 13.54 -14.70 5.20
N LEU A 125 12.51 -13.86 5.17
CA LEU A 125 11.12 -14.27 5.20
C LEU A 125 10.50 -14.06 3.83
N ASP A 126 10.00 -15.13 3.24
CA ASP A 126 9.28 -15.10 1.96
C ASP A 126 7.78 -15.19 2.23
N PHE A 127 7.04 -14.24 1.68
CA PHE A 127 5.59 -14.20 1.72
C PHE A 127 4.99 -14.41 0.33
N THR A 128 3.77 -14.92 0.25
CA THR A 128 3.01 -14.96 -1.00
C THR A 128 3.00 -13.58 -1.67
N PRO A 129 2.76 -13.50 -2.98
CA PRO A 129 2.55 -12.22 -3.64
C PRO A 129 1.45 -11.42 -2.93
N PRO A 130 1.51 -10.08 -2.99
CA PRO A 130 0.48 -9.27 -2.39
C PRO A 130 -0.91 -9.57 -2.93
N PRO A 131 -1.93 -9.51 -2.07
CA PRO A 131 -3.30 -9.41 -2.55
C PRO A 131 -3.47 -8.19 -3.46
N SER A 132 -4.21 -8.36 -4.56
CA SER A 132 -4.50 -7.26 -5.49
C SER A 132 -5.21 -6.11 -4.75
N PRO A 133 -4.82 -4.85 -4.97
CA PRO A 133 -5.38 -3.73 -4.23
C PRO A 133 -6.88 -3.54 -4.51
N ILE A 134 -7.58 -2.87 -3.60
CA ILE A 134 -8.95 -2.44 -3.82
C ILE A 134 -8.93 -1.12 -4.56
N VAL A 135 -9.57 -1.08 -5.73
CA VAL A 135 -9.57 0.07 -6.63
C VAL A 135 -10.97 0.64 -6.81
N VAL A 136 -11.00 1.93 -7.08
CA VAL A 136 -12.18 2.67 -7.51
C VAL A 136 -12.48 2.30 -8.96
N SER A 137 -13.57 1.56 -9.15
CA SER A 137 -14.00 1.08 -10.47
C SER A 137 -14.88 2.06 -11.22
N GLU A 138 -15.72 2.77 -10.47
CA GLU A 138 -16.69 3.76 -10.93
C GLU A 138 -16.75 4.89 -9.91
N VAL A 139 -17.01 6.11 -10.38
CA VAL A 139 -17.08 7.32 -9.57
C VAL A 139 -18.23 8.17 -10.10
N LEU A 140 -19.08 8.64 -9.20
CA LEU A 140 -20.12 9.63 -9.50
C LEU A 140 -19.63 11.04 -9.20
N ALA A 141 -20.31 12.05 -9.77
CA ALA A 141 -19.90 13.45 -9.71
C ALA A 141 -19.54 13.97 -8.29
N PRO A 142 -20.26 13.64 -7.21
CA PRO A 142 -19.90 14.11 -5.87
C PRO A 142 -18.51 13.63 -5.42
N ALA A 143 -18.17 12.37 -5.67
CA ALA A 143 -16.86 11.83 -5.32
C ALA A 143 -15.74 12.37 -6.22
N MET A 144 -16.04 12.64 -7.50
CA MET A 144 -15.09 13.31 -8.41
C MET A 144 -14.72 14.72 -7.94
N GLN A 145 -15.69 15.47 -7.41
CA GLN A 145 -15.45 16.82 -6.87
C GLN A 145 -14.56 16.80 -5.63
N LEU A 146 -14.56 15.69 -4.88
CA LEU A 146 -13.65 15.46 -3.76
C LEU A 146 -12.26 14.98 -4.20
N GLY A 147 -12.00 14.86 -5.51
CA GLY A 147 -10.71 14.44 -6.06
C GLY A 147 -10.57 12.94 -6.26
N VAL A 148 -11.58 12.12 -5.91
CA VAL A 148 -11.53 10.67 -6.10
C VAL A 148 -11.72 10.36 -7.59
N GLN A 149 -10.85 9.53 -8.15
CA GLN A 149 -10.88 9.18 -9.57
C GLN A 149 -10.91 7.66 -9.78
N ARG A 150 -11.48 7.26 -10.92
CA ARG A 150 -11.45 5.88 -11.38
C ARG A 150 -10.00 5.41 -11.51
N GLY A 151 -9.70 4.23 -10.96
CA GLY A 151 -8.36 3.66 -10.94
C GLY A 151 -7.51 4.04 -9.72
N MET A 152 -7.98 4.94 -8.86
CA MET A 152 -7.36 5.13 -7.55
C MET A 152 -7.53 3.89 -6.67
N VAL A 153 -6.55 3.65 -5.81
CA VAL A 153 -6.52 2.58 -4.82
C VAL A 153 -7.02 3.12 -3.50
N LEU A 154 -7.90 2.38 -2.81
CA LEU A 154 -8.20 2.64 -1.41
C LEU A 154 -6.99 2.19 -0.57
N LYS A 155 -6.22 3.16 -0.09
CA LYS A 155 -4.95 2.94 0.62
C LYS A 155 -5.18 2.74 2.12
N ALA A 156 -6.03 3.54 2.73
CA ALA A 156 -6.28 3.49 4.17
C ALA A 156 -7.71 3.87 4.54
N ALA A 157 -8.14 3.40 5.70
CA ALA A 157 -9.36 3.81 6.38
C ALA A 157 -9.07 4.06 7.87
N ASN A 158 -9.38 5.25 8.39
CA ASN A 158 -9.03 5.69 9.75
C ASN A 158 -7.53 5.51 10.09
N GLY A 159 -6.65 5.68 9.12
CA GLY A 159 -5.20 5.46 9.25
C GLY A 159 -4.77 3.99 9.21
N GLY A 160 -5.70 3.02 9.28
CA GLY A 160 -5.42 1.61 9.06
C GLY A 160 -5.25 1.31 7.57
N SER A 161 -4.22 0.54 7.21
CA SER A 161 -3.96 0.16 5.82
C SER A 161 -5.08 -0.73 5.27
N MET A 162 -5.65 -0.34 4.13
CA MET A 162 -6.62 -1.13 3.38
C MET A 162 -5.96 -1.93 2.25
N ILE A 163 -4.63 -1.84 2.12
CA ILE A 163 -3.87 -2.63 1.17
C ILE A 163 -3.89 -4.09 1.63
N GLY A 164 -4.54 -4.92 0.82
CA GLY A 164 -4.72 -6.34 1.08
C GLY A 164 -5.92 -6.73 1.93
N ALA A 165 -6.63 -5.75 2.51
CA ALA A 165 -7.87 -5.99 3.23
C ALA A 165 -8.89 -6.76 2.37
N ALA A 166 -9.75 -7.56 3.01
CA ALA A 166 -10.86 -8.17 2.31
C ALA A 166 -11.91 -7.12 1.93
N LEU A 167 -12.66 -7.36 0.84
CA LEU A 167 -13.75 -6.46 0.46
C LEU A 167 -14.85 -6.41 1.52
N SER A 168 -15.03 -7.51 2.27
CA SER A 168 -15.93 -7.57 3.43
C SER A 168 -15.51 -6.62 4.55
N ASP A 169 -14.21 -6.54 4.84
CA ASP A 169 -13.68 -5.70 5.92
C ASP A 169 -13.83 -4.22 5.55
N VAL A 170 -13.54 -3.89 4.29
CA VAL A 170 -13.80 -2.55 3.74
C VAL A 170 -15.28 -2.21 3.78
N GLY A 171 -16.15 -3.16 3.41
CA GLY A 171 -17.60 -3.01 3.53
C GLY A 171 -18.04 -2.74 4.96
N ALA A 172 -17.52 -3.49 5.94
CA ALA A 172 -17.84 -3.29 7.35
C ALA A 172 -17.42 -1.90 7.86
N VAL A 173 -16.22 -1.43 7.48
CA VAL A 173 -15.74 -0.09 7.82
C VAL A 173 -16.62 1.00 7.22
N ILE A 174 -17.00 0.88 5.94
CA ILE A 174 -17.86 1.86 5.26
C ILE A 174 -19.27 1.83 5.85
N HIS A 175 -19.87 0.66 6.07
CA HIS A 175 -21.21 0.54 6.63
C HIS A 175 -21.29 0.98 8.10
N GLY A 176 -20.18 0.95 8.84
CA GLY A 176 -20.09 1.47 10.20
C GLY A 176 -20.02 3.01 10.27
N ALA A 177 -19.76 3.68 9.15
CA ALA A 177 -19.63 5.14 9.13
C ALA A 177 -20.97 5.83 9.40
N SER A 178 -20.94 6.84 10.27
CA SER A 178 -22.10 7.67 10.60
C SER A 178 -21.67 9.09 10.94
N ASP A 179 -22.60 10.02 11.06
CA ASP A 179 -22.30 11.40 11.51
C ASP A 179 -21.66 11.43 12.91
N ARG A 180 -21.91 10.42 13.74
CA ARG A 180 -21.31 10.28 15.08
C ARG A 180 -19.95 9.58 15.06
N SER A 181 -19.66 8.84 14.00
CA SER A 181 -18.42 8.08 13.83
C SER A 181 -18.00 8.14 12.36
N PRO A 182 -17.44 9.28 11.93
CA PRO A 182 -17.01 9.46 10.55
C PRO A 182 -15.75 8.62 10.28
N VAL A 183 -15.62 8.15 9.05
CA VAL A 183 -14.47 7.37 8.59
C VAL A 183 -13.63 8.22 7.64
N GLN A 184 -12.32 8.29 7.88
CA GLN A 184 -11.37 8.91 6.97
C GLN A 184 -10.92 7.88 5.93
N LEU A 185 -11.27 8.09 4.66
CA LEU A 185 -10.88 7.22 3.56
C LEU A 185 -9.79 7.90 2.74
N THR A 186 -8.66 7.22 2.57
CA THR A 186 -7.52 7.72 1.80
C THR A 186 -7.37 6.95 0.51
N PHE A 187 -7.45 7.67 -0.60
CA PHE A 187 -7.28 7.17 -1.97
C PHE A 187 -5.94 7.62 -2.53
N ALA A 188 -5.22 6.72 -3.17
CA ALA A 188 -3.93 7.01 -3.79
C ALA A 188 -3.92 6.56 -5.25
N PRO A 189 -3.15 7.22 -6.13
CA PRO A 189 -2.90 6.70 -7.47
C PRO A 189 -2.33 5.28 -7.40
N TYR A 190 -2.73 4.43 -8.34
CA TYR A 190 -2.21 3.06 -8.41
C TYR A 190 -0.67 3.03 -8.46
N ASP A 191 -0.07 3.89 -9.26
CA ASP A 191 1.39 4.00 -9.42
C ASP A 191 2.12 4.36 -8.13
N SER A 192 1.54 5.17 -7.23
CA SER A 192 2.20 5.50 -5.97
C SER A 192 2.24 4.27 -5.06
N VAL A 193 1.17 3.47 -5.04
CA VAL A 193 1.10 2.25 -4.23
C VAL A 193 2.10 1.18 -4.73
N ILE A 194 2.21 1.00 -6.05
CA ILE A 194 3.16 0.02 -6.62
C ILE A 194 4.61 0.49 -6.55
N ARG A 195 4.91 1.77 -6.85
CA ARG A 195 6.30 2.27 -6.82
C ARG A 195 6.88 2.30 -5.40
N HIS A 196 6.07 2.53 -4.38
CA HIS A 196 6.51 2.37 -2.99
C HIS A 196 6.96 0.94 -2.69
N ARG A 197 6.33 -0.06 -3.33
CA ARG A 197 6.73 -1.47 -3.23
C ARG A 197 8.04 -1.76 -3.97
N ALA A 198 8.10 -1.41 -5.26
CA ALA A 198 9.22 -1.77 -6.14
C ALA A 198 10.56 -1.13 -5.76
N ARG A 199 10.55 0.12 -5.26
CA ARG A 199 11.78 0.80 -4.81
C ARG A 199 12.38 0.21 -3.54
N ARG A 200 11.59 -0.49 -2.72
CA ARG A 200 12.08 -1.10 -1.48
C ARG A 200 12.65 -2.50 -1.72
N SER A 201 12.06 -3.27 -2.64
CA SER A 201 12.63 -4.56 -3.08
C SER A 201 13.99 -4.46 -3.75
N SER A 202 14.37 -3.29 -4.30
CA SER A 202 15.69 -3.07 -4.90
C SER A 202 16.75 -2.53 -3.92
N SER A 203 16.41 -2.31 -2.64
CA SER A 203 17.36 -1.81 -1.63
C SER A 203 18.16 -2.94 -0.96
N VAL A 204 18.64 -3.89 -1.75
CA VAL A 204 19.73 -4.81 -1.38
C VAL A 204 20.85 -4.60 -2.40
N GLU A 205 21.35 -3.38 -2.48
CA GLU A 205 22.65 -3.10 -3.10
C GLU A 205 23.47 -2.27 -2.11
N THR A 206 24.51 -2.94 -1.62
CA THR A 206 25.75 -2.44 -1.02
C THR A 206 25.85 -0.91 -0.94
N SER A 207 25.56 -0.33 0.22
CA SER A 207 26.04 1.02 0.55
C SER A 207 26.92 0.95 1.77
N GLY A 208 28.23 0.90 1.51
CA GLY A 208 29.23 1.32 2.48
C GLY A 208 29.01 2.78 2.88
N ASN A 209 29.38 3.07 4.12
CA ASN A 209 29.63 4.38 4.69
C ASN A 209 28.68 5.51 4.25
N SER A 210 27.66 5.72 5.05
CA SER A 210 27.12 7.06 5.27
C SER A 210 26.68 7.17 6.73
N HIS A 211 27.53 7.78 7.54
CA HIS A 211 27.20 8.28 8.86
C HIS A 211 25.92 9.12 8.77
N SER A 212 24.82 8.66 9.35
CA SER A 212 23.80 9.55 9.88
C SER A 212 23.33 9.00 11.21
N SER A 213 23.84 9.65 12.24
CA SER A 213 23.47 9.47 13.64
C SER A 213 21.99 9.84 13.80
N LEU A 214 21.16 8.87 14.16
CA LEU A 214 19.96 9.12 14.93
C LEU A 214 20.05 8.30 16.22
N ARG A 215 20.55 8.99 17.24
CA ARG A 215 20.37 8.64 18.65
C ARG A 215 18.88 8.53 18.93
N ASN A 216 18.43 7.34 19.32
CA ASN A 216 17.36 7.19 20.32
C ASN A 216 17.69 5.95 21.15
N THR A 217 18.25 6.23 22.32
CA THR A 217 18.51 5.29 23.40
C THR A 217 17.33 5.34 24.37
N LEU A 218 17.09 4.23 25.08
CA LEU A 218 16.14 3.93 26.18
C LEU A 218 14.86 3.21 25.70
N CYS A 219 14.42 2.08 26.27
CA CYS A 219 14.91 1.19 27.33
C CYS A 219 14.17 -0.16 27.24
N LEU A 220 14.79 -1.22 27.74
CA LEU A 220 14.19 -2.56 27.93
C LEU A 220 12.88 -2.47 28.75
N GLY A 221 11.89 -3.29 28.38
CA GLY A 221 10.69 -3.50 29.20
C GLY A 221 9.73 -4.54 28.63
N ALA A 222 9.90 -5.77 29.11
CA ALA A 222 8.90 -6.84 29.26
C ALA A 222 8.02 -7.26 28.06
N VAL A 223 8.22 -8.53 27.70
CA VAL A 223 7.29 -9.41 27.00
C VAL A 223 5.93 -9.42 27.70
N VAL A 224 4.87 -9.05 26.98
CA VAL A 224 3.52 -9.58 27.24
C VAL A 224 2.88 -9.87 25.89
N ALA A 225 2.89 -11.14 25.49
CA ALA A 225 1.94 -11.63 24.51
C ALA A 225 0.57 -11.69 25.20
N ALA A 226 -0.30 -10.73 24.90
CA ALA A 226 -1.68 -10.78 25.35
C ALA A 226 -2.41 -11.84 24.51
N ILE A 227 -2.53 -13.04 25.07
CA ILE A 227 -3.50 -14.05 24.63
C ILE A 227 -4.83 -13.63 25.25
N THR A 228 -5.77 -13.15 24.43
CA THR A 228 -7.16 -12.95 24.85
C THR A 228 -7.89 -14.27 24.65
N LEU A 229 -8.37 -14.85 25.75
CA LEU A 229 -9.37 -15.92 25.80
C LEU A 229 -10.76 -15.35 25.48
#